data_AF-A0A2I0IS25-F1
#
_entry.id   AF-A0A2I0IS25-F1
#
_cell.length_a   1.000
_cell.length_b   1.000
_cell.length_c   1.000
_cell.angle_alpha   90.00
_cell.angle_beta   90.00
_cell.angle_gamma   90.00
#
_symmetry.space_group_name_H-M   'P 1'
#
loop_
_entity.id
_entity.type
_entity.pdbx_description
1 polymer ?
#
loop_
_entity_poly.entity_id
_entity_poly.type
_entity_poly.pdbx_seq_one_letter_code
_entity_poly.pdbx_strand_id
1 'polypeptide(L)'
;MTAAVHCLWTWRHYLLGSKFVVRTDNISTSYFQTQKKLSPKQACWQDFLAELDFVMEYKPGRTNAVVDALSRRVELAAISRLESPLLGRIKEGLQHDVKARILLELAREGKSR
;
A
#
# COMPACT_ATOMS: atom_id res chain seq x y z
N MET A 1 10.70 -10.73 2.72
CA MET A 1 10.57 -10.21 1.33
C MET A 1 9.15 -9.78 0.95
N THR A 2 8.11 -10.63 1.02
CA THR A 2 6.74 -10.27 0.55
C THR A 2 6.22 -8.95 1.12
N ALA A 3 6.38 -8.70 2.42
CA ALA A 3 5.94 -7.45 3.06
C ALA A 3 6.66 -6.22 2.47
N ALA A 4 7.97 -6.30 2.24
CA ALA A 4 8.73 -5.21 1.62
C ALA A 4 8.27 -4.93 0.19
N VAL A 5 8.08 -5.98 -0.62
CA VAL A 5 7.58 -5.84 -2.00
C VAL A 5 6.19 -5.20 -2.00
N HIS A 6 5.30 -5.65 -1.11
CA HIS A 6 3.96 -5.08 -1.00
C HIS A 6 4.00 -3.59 -0.65
N CYS A 7 4.77 -3.19 0.37
CA CYS A 7 4.95 -1.79 0.71
C CYS A 7 5.48 -0.98 -0.48
N LEU A 8 6.53 -1.43 -1.14
CA LEU A 8 7.12 -0.72 -2.28
C LEU A 8 6.15 -0.59 -3.45
N TRP A 9 5.28 -1.59 -3.66
CA TRP A 9 4.22 -1.53 -4.64
C TRP A 9 3.14 -0.50 -4.26
N THR A 10 2.67 -0.50 -3.01
CA THR A 10 1.68 0.47 -2.50
C THR A 10 2.20 1.91 -2.62
N TRP A 11 3.45 2.15 -2.25
CA TRP A 11 4.05 3.49 -2.22
C TRP A 11 4.81 3.84 -3.51
N ARG A 12 4.70 3.02 -4.57
CA ARG A 12 5.44 3.18 -5.83
C ARG A 12 5.36 4.60 -6.39
N HIS A 13 4.17 5.19 -6.37
CA HIS A 13 3.92 6.53 -6.90
C HIS A 13 4.67 7.66 -6.17
N TYR A 14 5.04 7.46 -4.90
CA TYR A 14 5.88 8.40 -4.15
C TYR A 14 7.37 8.11 -4.28
N LEU A 15 7.73 6.86 -4.54
CA LEU A 15 9.12 6.38 -4.51
C LEU A 15 9.78 6.41 -5.88
N LEU A 16 9.00 6.35 -6.97
CA LEU A 16 9.52 6.35 -8.32
C LEU A 16 10.31 7.64 -8.61
N GLY A 17 11.53 7.49 -9.12
CA GLY A 17 12.43 8.62 -9.44
C GLY A 17 13.20 9.19 -8.25
N SER A 18 12.99 8.67 -7.03
CA SER A 18 13.74 9.10 -5.84
C SER A 18 14.69 7.99 -5.36
N LYS A 19 15.83 8.40 -4.81
CA LYS A 19 16.77 7.51 -4.10
C LYS A 19 16.35 7.34 -2.65
N PHE A 20 16.20 6.10 -2.19
CA PHE A 20 15.81 5.82 -0.80
C PHE A 20 16.47 4.56 -0.23
N VAL A 21 16.29 4.36 1.08
CA VAL A 21 16.86 3.23 1.81
C VAL A 21 15.74 2.40 2.44
N VAL A 22 15.74 1.10 2.16
CA VAL A 22 14.83 0.11 2.75
C VAL A 22 15.55 -0.60 3.88
N ARG A 23 15.09 -0.39 5.12
CA ARG A 23 15.67 -1.04 6.31
C ARG A 23 14.82 -2.23 6.74
N THR A 24 15.46 -3.37 6.96
CA THR A 24 14.80 -4.60 7.42
C THR A 24 15.61 -5.26 8.53
N ASP A 25 14.93 -5.87 9.49
CA ASP A 25 15.52 -6.73 10.52
C ASP A 25 15.65 -8.19 10.07
N ASN A 26 15.36 -8.46 8.80
CA ASN A 26 15.48 -9.77 8.21
C ASN A 26 16.72 -9.83 7.31
N ILE A 27 17.74 -10.58 7.76
CA ILE A 27 19.03 -10.72 7.07
C ILE A 27 18.86 -11.33 5.67
N SER A 28 18.01 -12.35 5.50
CA SER A 28 17.82 -12.95 4.16
C SER A 28 17.18 -11.98 3.17
N THR A 29 16.34 -11.08 3.66
CA THR A 29 15.75 -10.01 2.86
C THR A 29 16.81 -8.97 2.50
N SER A 30 17.71 -8.56 3.41
CA SER A 30 18.73 -7.56 3.09
C SER A 30 19.68 -7.95 1.96
N TYR A 31 19.90 -9.25 1.74
CA TYR A 31 20.74 -9.76 0.64
C TYR A 31 19.98 -10.08 -0.65
N PHE A 32 18.67 -9.79 -0.72
CA PHE A 32 17.82 -10.20 -1.83
C PHE A 32 18.32 -9.71 -3.20
N GLN A 33 18.81 -8.47 -3.29
CA GLN A 33 19.36 -7.92 -4.54
C GLN A 33 20.60 -8.67 -5.06
N THR A 34 21.38 -9.27 -4.14
CA THR A 34 22.63 -9.96 -4.46
C THR A 34 22.47 -11.48 -4.60
N GLN A 35 21.26 -11.99 -4.42
CA GLN A 35 21.00 -13.42 -4.37
C GLN A 35 21.08 -14.04 -5.78
N LYS A 36 22.03 -14.96 -5.98
CA LYS A 36 22.30 -15.59 -7.29
C LYS A 36 21.20 -16.52 -7.80
N LYS A 37 20.45 -17.16 -6.90
CA LYS A 37 19.41 -18.12 -7.24
C LYS A 37 18.08 -17.62 -6.75
N LEU A 38 17.19 -17.30 -7.68
CA LEU A 38 15.85 -16.83 -7.38
C LEU A 38 14.81 -17.85 -7.87
N SER A 39 13.78 -18.08 -7.06
CA SER A 39 12.57 -18.75 -7.51
C SER A 39 11.83 -17.88 -8.54
N PRO A 40 10.94 -18.45 -9.38
CA PRO A 40 10.18 -17.66 -10.37
C PRO A 40 9.44 -16.48 -9.73
N LYS A 41 8.84 -16.67 -8.56
CA LYS A 41 8.16 -15.60 -7.82
C LYS A 41 9.11 -14.48 -7.40
N GLN A 42 10.32 -14.83 -6.99
CA GLN A 42 11.33 -13.85 -6.60
C GLN A 42 11.93 -13.11 -7.80
N ALA A 43 12.05 -13.77 -8.96
CA ALA A 43 12.43 -13.11 -10.21
C ALA A 43 11.40 -12.02 -10.58
N CYS A 44 10.10 -12.33 -10.55
CA CYS A 44 9.06 -11.32 -10.79
C CYS A 44 9.12 -10.16 -9.78
N TRP A 45 9.46 -10.43 -8.53
CA TRP A 45 9.69 -9.35 -7.55
C TRP A 45 10.92 -8.53 -7.89
N GLN A 46 12.00 -9.15 -8.36
CA GLN A 46 13.20 -8.44 -8.76
C GLN A 46 12.95 -7.53 -9.96
N ASP A 47 12.17 -7.99 -10.95
CA ASP A 47 11.78 -7.19 -12.11
C ASP A 47 11.05 -5.91 -11.68
N PHE A 48 10.08 -6.04 -10.77
CA PHE A 48 9.39 -4.88 -10.20
C PHE A 48 10.34 -3.96 -9.42
N LEU A 49 11.21 -4.53 -8.60
CA LEU A 49 12.14 -3.76 -7.77
C LEU A 49 13.22 -3.04 -8.60
N ALA A 50 13.55 -3.54 -9.79
CA ALA A 50 14.50 -2.90 -10.70
C ALA A 50 14.01 -1.54 -11.21
N GLU A 51 12.71 -1.25 -11.12
CA GLU A 51 12.15 0.08 -11.46
C GLU A 51 12.48 1.16 -10.41
N LEU A 52 12.89 0.76 -9.20
CA LEU A 52 13.09 1.65 -8.06
C LEU A 52 14.58 1.82 -7.73
N ASP A 53 14.99 3.04 -7.39
CA ASP A 53 16.37 3.34 -6.98
C ASP A 53 16.49 3.27 -5.45
N PHE A 54 16.84 2.10 -4.92
CA PHE A 54 16.95 1.88 -3.48
C PHE A 54 18.10 0.99 -3.06
N VAL A 55 18.56 1.24 -1.84
CA VAL A 55 19.54 0.39 -1.14
C VAL A 55 18.83 -0.36 -0.03
N MET A 56 19.12 -1.66 0.10
CA MET A 56 18.60 -2.47 1.20
C MET A 56 19.64 -2.61 2.33
N GLU A 57 19.24 -2.25 3.54
CA GLU A 57 20.10 -2.27 4.73
C GLU A 57 19.50 -3.18 5.81
N TYR A 58 20.36 -3.98 6.44
CA TYR A 58 20.00 -4.71 7.64
C TYR A 58 20.03 -3.78 8.87
N LYS A 59 18.96 -3.80 9.67
CA LYS A 59 18.88 -3.10 10.95
C LYS A 59 18.42 -4.07 12.05
N PRO A 60 19.19 -4.29 13.13
CA PRO A 60 18.82 -5.24 14.18
C PRO A 60 17.43 -4.96 14.77
N GLY A 61 16.63 -6.02 14.95
CA GLY A 61 15.22 -5.92 15.40
C GLY A 61 15.00 -5.14 16.69
N ARG A 62 15.96 -5.18 17.64
CA ARG A 62 15.89 -4.37 18.88
C ARG A 62 15.78 -2.87 18.62
N THR A 63 16.35 -2.38 17.52
CA THR A 63 16.29 -0.98 17.09
C THR A 63 15.18 -0.70 16.08
N ASN A 64 14.38 -1.74 15.76
CA ASN A 64 13.26 -1.72 14.84
C ASN A 64 11.90 -1.84 15.56
N ALA A 65 11.87 -1.58 16.87
CA ALA A 65 10.71 -1.81 17.74
C ALA A 65 9.41 -1.14 17.24
N VAL A 66 9.51 0.04 16.61
CA VAL A 66 8.35 0.74 16.02
C VAL A 66 7.74 -0.04 14.86
N VAL A 67 8.57 -0.51 13.92
CA VAL A 67 8.11 -1.26 12.74
C VAL A 67 7.56 -2.61 13.17
N ASP A 68 8.25 -3.27 14.09
CA ASP A 68 7.85 -4.53 14.67
C ASP A 68 6.51 -4.41 15.41
N ALA A 69 6.31 -3.36 16.21
CA ALA A 69 5.02 -3.03 16.82
C ALA A 69 3.92 -2.77 15.79
N LEU A 70 4.19 -2.04 14.70
CA LEU A 70 3.23 -1.82 13.61
C LEU A 70 2.87 -3.12 12.89
N SER A 71 3.83 -4.01 12.66
CA SER A 71 3.63 -5.29 11.99
C SER A 71 2.79 -6.27 12.83
N ARG A 72 2.92 -6.18 14.17
CA ARG A 72 2.23 -7.07 15.12
C ARG A 72 0.81 -6.60 15.46
N ARG A 73 0.48 -5.33 15.22
CA ARG A 73 -0.87 -4.79 15.46
C ARG A 73 -1.73 -4.85 14.21
N VAL A 74 -2.24 -6.05 13.91
CA VAL A 74 -3.28 -6.28 12.87
C VAL A 74 -4.50 -5.36 13.09
N GLU A 75 -4.79 -4.99 14.34
CA GLU A 75 -5.87 -4.07 14.70
C GLU A 75 -5.69 -2.64 14.15
N LEU A 76 -4.48 -2.15 13.90
CA LEU A 76 -4.29 -0.80 13.34
C LEU A 76 -4.64 -0.72 11.84
N ALA A 77 -4.75 -1.86 11.14
CA ALA A 77 -5.32 -1.89 9.80
C ALA A 77 -6.80 -1.46 9.80
N ALA A 78 -7.49 -1.57 10.93
CA ALA A 78 -8.83 -1.02 11.12
C ALA A 78 -8.84 0.51 11.20
N ILE A 79 -7.72 1.18 11.52
CA ILE A 79 -7.66 2.65 11.49
C ILE A 79 -7.67 3.16 10.04
N SER A 80 -7.07 2.41 9.11
CA SER A 80 -7.11 2.72 7.68
C SER A 80 -8.50 2.54 7.05
N ARG A 81 -9.35 1.73 7.69
CA ARG A 81 -10.71 1.43 7.24
C ARG A 81 -11.68 2.07 8.21
N LEU A 82 -12.04 3.32 7.96
CA LEU A 82 -13.09 4.00 8.71
C LEU A 82 -14.42 3.26 8.52
N GLU A 83 -14.72 2.28 9.38
CA GLU A 83 -16.05 1.72 9.55
C GLU A 83 -16.92 2.78 10.22
N SER A 84 -17.32 3.78 9.43
CA SER A 84 -18.28 4.78 9.88
C SER A 84 -19.59 4.64 9.13
N PRO A 85 -20.72 4.92 9.80
CA PRO A 85 -22.00 5.04 9.13
C PRO A 85 -22.05 6.26 8.19
N LEU A 86 -20.96 7.05 8.09
CA LEU A 86 -20.90 8.28 7.30
C LEU A 86 -21.25 8.03 5.84
N LEU A 87 -20.75 6.96 5.23
CA LEU A 87 -21.11 6.58 3.84
C LEU A 87 -22.61 6.29 3.70
N GLY A 88 -23.20 5.60 4.67
CA GLY A 88 -24.66 5.36 4.72
C GLY A 88 -25.44 6.66 4.85
N ARG A 89 -25.03 7.53 5.78
CA ARG A 89 -25.65 8.84 6.03
C ARG A 89 -25.51 9.80 4.85
N ILE A 90 -24.37 9.79 4.15
CA ILE A 90 -24.18 10.54 2.91
C ILE A 90 -25.14 10.02 1.84
N LYS A 91 -25.26 8.69 1.69
CA LYS A 91 -26.18 8.08 0.73
C LYS A 91 -27.64 8.41 1.01
N GLU A 92 -28.04 8.42 2.28
CA GLU A 92 -29.36 8.87 2.71
C GLU A 92 -29.56 10.37 2.45
N GLY A 93 -28.58 11.21 2.80
CA GLY A 93 -28.63 12.66 2.54
C GLY A 93 -28.76 13.00 1.05
N LEU A 94 -28.07 12.26 0.17
CA LEU A 94 -28.16 12.41 -1.28
C LEU A 94 -29.57 12.11 -1.83
N GLN A 95 -30.38 11.30 -1.13
CA GLN A 95 -31.78 11.07 -1.52
C GLN A 95 -32.69 12.25 -1.19
N HIS A 96 -32.27 13.15 -0.30
CA HIS A 96 -33.06 14.32 0.12
C HIS A 96 -32.64 15.59 -0.62
N ASP A 97 -31.47 15.61 -1.26
CA ASP A 97 -31.02 16.72 -2.10
C ASP A 97 -31.56 16.59 -3.53
N VAL A 98 -32.36 17.58 -3.94
CA VAL A 98 -32.98 17.66 -5.27
C VAL A 98 -31.94 17.64 -6.40
N LYS A 99 -30.80 18.32 -6.24
CA LYS A 99 -29.74 18.34 -7.26
C LYS A 99 -29.07 16.98 -7.37
N ALA A 100 -28.81 16.32 -6.24
CA ALA A 100 -28.21 15.00 -6.22
C ALA A 100 -29.12 13.94 -6.88
N ARG A 101 -30.44 14.02 -6.66
CA ARG A 101 -31.41 13.13 -7.32
C ARG A 101 -31.41 13.26 -8.84
N ILE A 102 -31.41 14.50 -9.34
CA ILE A 102 -31.34 14.77 -10.78
C ILE A 102 -30.06 14.19 -11.36
N LEU A 103 -28.91 14.39 -10.70
CA LEU A 103 -27.63 13.84 -11.14
C LEU A 103 -27.60 12.30 -11.11
N LEU A 104 -28.24 11.67 -10.12
CA LEU A 104 -28.35 10.22 -10.04
C LEU A 104 -29.26 9.63 -11.13
N GLU A 105 -30.34 10.31 -11.49
CA GLU A 105 -31.20 9.93 -12.61
C GLU A 105 -30.47 10.08 -13.95
N LEU A 106 -29.79 11.20 -14.17
CA LEU A 106 -28.97 11.42 -15.37
C LEU A 106 -27.84 10.39 -15.49
N ALA A 107 -27.22 10.00 -14.38
CA ALA A 107 -26.20 8.94 -14.35
C ALA A 107 -26.78 7.56 -14.66
N ARG A 108 -28.01 7.25 -14.20
CA ARG A 108 -28.71 6.00 -14.53
C ARG A 108 -29.13 5.92 -15.99
N GLU A 109 -29.46 7.05 -16.60
CA GLU A 109 -29.78 7.17 -18.02
C GLU A 109 -28.53 7.20 -18.93
N GLY A 110 -27.32 7.17 -18.35
CA GLY A 110 -26.07 7.22 -19.11
C GLY A 110 -25.77 8.59 -19.73
N LYS A 111 -26.50 9.65 -19.35
CA LYS A 111 -26.39 11.01 -19.90
C LYS A 111 -25.50 11.91 -19.06
N SER A 112 -24.53 11.34 -18.35
CA SER A 112 -23.54 12.11 -17.57
C SER A 112 -22.44 12.68 -18.48
N ARG A 113 -22.80 13.57 -19.39
CA ARG A 113 -21.88 14.47 -20.11
C ARG A 113 -22.56 15.78 -20.44
#